data_AF-A0A397A506-F1
#
_entry.id   AF-A0A397A506-F1
#
_cell.length_a   1.000
_cell.length_b   1.000
_cell.length_c   1.000
_cell.angle_alpha   90.00
_cell.angle_beta   90.00
_cell.angle_gamma   90.00
#
_symmetry.space_group_name_H-M   'P 1'
#
loop_
_entity.id
_entity.type
_entity.pdbx_description
1 polymer ?
#
loop_
_entity_poly.entity_id
_entity_poly.type
_entity_poly.pdbx_seq_one_letter_code
_entity_poly.pdbx_strand_id
1 'polypeptide(L)'
;MMLGKAMFYTLKSIDNCFQHHRLSLLDYPTLPQLHEFEVFRDLGERQLLDDPRSRLYVIETSYTRAALDDVLATAATMTDEHRSFVATVLAQIYDHASGKAYFLQGEGGSGKSYVSQILLAKVRDTGDIALAVASSGLAALLLMGGTTSAES
;
A
#
# COMPACT_ATOMS: atom_id res chain seq x y z
N MET A 1 -14.14 9.60 6.11
CA MET A 1 -13.41 9.61 7.41
C MET A 1 -12.40 8.49 7.59
N MET A 2 -12.65 7.27 7.06
CA MET A 2 -11.75 6.13 7.31
C MET A 2 -10.33 6.33 6.81
N LEU A 3 -10.10 6.96 5.64
CA LEU A 3 -8.75 6.94 5.06
C LEU A 3 -7.71 7.79 5.79
N GLY A 4 -8.01 9.03 6.20
CA GLY A 4 -7.01 9.88 6.87
C GLY A 4 -6.53 9.30 8.21
N LYS A 5 -7.46 8.73 8.98
CA LYS A 5 -7.14 8.00 10.22
C LYS A 5 -6.41 6.70 9.91
N ALA A 6 -6.87 5.91 8.93
CA ALA A 6 -6.20 4.68 8.52
C ALA A 6 -4.75 4.94 8.08
N MET A 7 -4.51 6.00 7.30
CA MET A 7 -3.18 6.38 6.82
C MET A 7 -2.27 6.81 7.97
N PHE A 8 -2.77 7.63 8.91
CA PHE A 8 -2.02 7.98 10.13
C PHE A 8 -1.65 6.74 10.96
N TYR A 9 -2.59 5.83 11.20
CA TYR A 9 -2.33 4.61 11.97
C TYR A 9 -1.45 3.60 11.22
N THR A 10 -1.55 3.55 9.90
CA THR A 10 -0.68 2.72 9.04
C THR A 10 0.75 3.25 9.05
N LEU A 11 0.94 4.56 8.82
CA LEU A 11 2.26 5.20 8.93
C LEU A 11 2.83 5.06 10.33
N LYS A 12 2.00 5.18 11.38
CA LYS A 12 2.44 4.94 12.76
C LYS A 12 2.88 3.49 12.98
N SER A 13 2.18 2.53 12.38
CA SER A 13 2.56 1.12 12.44
C SER A 13 3.88 0.85 11.70
N ILE A 14 4.11 1.53 10.57
CA ILE A 14 5.37 1.47 9.82
C ILE A 14 6.50 2.09 10.65
N ASP A 15 6.30 3.27 11.24
CA ASP A 15 7.30 3.92 12.10
C ASP A 15 7.67 3.05 13.31
N ASN A 16 6.67 2.44 13.96
CA ASN A 16 6.93 1.48 15.04
C ASN A 16 7.78 0.30 14.57
N CYS A 17 7.54 -0.21 13.36
CA CYS A 17 8.33 -1.29 12.77
C CYS A 17 9.78 -0.83 12.50
N PHE A 18 9.98 0.39 11.99
CA PHE A 18 11.30 0.98 11.80
C PHE A 18 12.04 1.16 13.11
N GLN A 19 11.36 1.61 14.17
CA GLN A 19 11.96 1.82 15.49
C GLN A 19 12.50 0.52 16.10
N HIS A 20 11.89 -0.64 15.82
CA HIS A 20 12.43 -1.94 16.21
C HIS A 20 13.81 -2.25 15.58
N HIS A 21 14.09 -1.67 14.42
CA HIS A 21 15.36 -1.77 13.72
C HIS A 21 16.28 -0.55 13.94
N ARG A 22 15.96 0.31 14.93
CA ARG A 22 16.65 1.59 15.22
C ARG A 22 16.60 2.58 14.06
N LEU A 23 15.56 2.52 13.26
CA LEU A 23 15.24 3.45 12.19
C LEU A 23 13.97 4.22 12.57
N SER A 24 13.66 5.29 11.84
CA SER A 24 12.42 6.06 11.96
C SER A 24 11.95 6.45 10.56
N LEU A 25 10.66 6.76 10.42
CA LEU A 25 10.13 7.45 9.24
C LEU A 25 10.93 8.71 8.91
N LEU A 26 11.48 9.40 9.92
CA LEU A 26 12.33 10.58 9.74
C LEU A 26 13.63 10.27 8.98
N ASP A 27 14.12 9.03 9.03
CA ASP A 27 15.28 8.58 8.26
C ASP A 27 14.95 8.36 6.78
N TYR A 28 13.66 8.43 6.43
CA TYR A 28 13.14 8.28 5.08
C TYR A 28 12.29 9.50 4.71
N PRO A 29 12.91 10.67 4.49
CA PRO A 29 12.20 11.94 4.26
C PRO A 29 11.31 11.94 3.01
N THR A 30 11.44 10.93 2.14
CA THR A 30 10.63 10.73 0.95
C THR A 30 9.38 9.88 1.18
N LEU A 31 9.26 9.27 2.36
CA LEU A 31 8.00 8.73 2.84
C LEU A 31 7.16 9.83 3.49
N PRO A 32 5.82 9.74 3.42
CA PRO A 32 4.95 10.67 4.12
C PRO A 32 5.25 10.62 5.63
N GLN A 33 5.53 11.76 6.25
CA GLN A 33 5.94 11.81 7.64
C GLN A 33 4.76 11.88 8.59
N LEU A 34 4.85 11.28 9.78
CA LEU A 34 3.75 11.29 10.76
C LEU A 34 3.24 12.69 11.10
N HIS A 35 4.12 13.70 11.12
CA HIS A 35 3.76 15.09 11.40
C HIS A 35 2.90 15.72 10.29
N GLU A 36 3.01 15.27 9.04
CA GLU A 36 2.15 15.68 7.93
C GLU A 36 0.71 15.21 8.13
N PHE A 37 0.52 14.17 8.96
CA PHE A 37 -0.78 13.58 9.24
C PHE A 37 -1.23 13.80 10.69
N GLU A 38 -0.53 14.62 11.48
CA GLU A 38 -0.96 14.92 12.85
C GLU A 38 -2.32 15.61 12.90
N VAL A 39 -2.66 16.36 11.85
CA VAL A 39 -3.99 16.95 11.65
C VAL A 39 -5.11 15.90 11.67
N PHE A 40 -4.86 14.66 11.22
CA PHE A 40 -5.83 13.56 11.25
C PHE A 40 -5.98 12.92 12.64
N ARG A 41 -5.10 13.24 13.59
CA ARG A 41 -5.22 12.87 15.01
C ARG A 41 -6.46 13.55 15.63
N ASP A 42 -6.68 14.82 15.28
CA ASP A 42 -7.58 15.72 16.03
C ASP A 42 -8.71 16.37 15.20
N LEU A 43 -8.70 16.35 13.85
CA LEU A 43 -9.72 17.00 13.01
C LEU A 43 -10.89 16.11 12.57
N GLY A 44 -12.08 16.71 12.52
CA GLY A 44 -13.32 16.12 12.00
C GLY A 44 -13.43 16.12 10.46
N GLU A 45 -14.24 15.18 9.94
CA GLU A 45 -14.30 14.67 8.56
C GLU A 45 -14.37 15.67 7.40
N ARG A 46 -14.94 16.86 7.61
CA ARG A 46 -15.37 17.73 6.51
C ARG A 46 -14.29 18.67 5.97
N GLN A 47 -13.21 18.89 6.72
CA GLN A 47 -12.22 19.93 6.40
C GLN A 47 -11.01 19.41 5.61
N LEU A 48 -10.85 18.08 5.52
CA LEU A 48 -9.72 17.39 4.88
C LEU A 48 -9.97 17.03 3.42
N LEU A 49 -11.24 16.99 3.01
CA LEU A 49 -11.65 16.70 1.62
C LEU A 49 -11.34 17.87 0.67
N ASP A 50 -11.10 19.06 1.21
CA ASP A 50 -10.78 20.27 0.45
C ASP A 50 -9.26 20.53 0.33
N ASP A 51 -8.38 19.66 0.87
CA ASP A 51 -6.92 19.85 0.79
C ASP A 51 -6.33 19.23 -0.50
N PRO A 52 -5.81 20.06 -1.44
CA PRO A 52 -5.18 19.60 -2.68
C PRO A 52 -3.90 18.76 -2.48
N ARG A 53 -3.38 18.65 -1.25
CA ARG A 53 -2.26 17.76 -0.89
C ARG A 53 -2.66 16.30 -0.71
N SER A 54 -3.96 15.97 -0.65
CA SER A 54 -4.45 14.58 -0.60
C SER A 54 -4.36 13.86 -1.96
N ARG A 55 -3.35 14.17 -2.80
CA ARG A 55 -3.11 13.54 -4.12
C ARG A 55 -3.14 12.02 -4.03
N LEU A 56 -2.65 11.43 -2.93
CA LEU A 56 -2.64 9.99 -2.72
C LEU A 56 -4.05 9.40 -2.56
N TYR A 57 -4.96 10.07 -1.85
CA TYR A 57 -6.37 9.68 -1.77
C TYR A 57 -7.00 9.70 -3.15
N VAL A 58 -6.77 10.78 -3.90
CA VAL A 58 -7.34 10.96 -5.24
C VAL A 58 -6.82 9.89 -6.20
N ILE A 59 -5.53 9.57 -6.17
CA ILE A 59 -4.93 8.53 -7.00
C ILE A 59 -5.53 7.16 -6.65
N GLU A 60 -5.53 6.78 -5.37
CA GLU A 60 -5.99 5.45 -4.93
C GLU A 60 -7.50 5.25 -5.10
N THR A 61 -8.31 6.30 -4.97
CA THR A 61 -9.76 6.23 -5.21
C THR A 61 -10.15 6.44 -6.68
N SER A 62 -9.20 6.79 -7.55
CA SER A 62 -9.44 6.94 -9.00
C SER A 62 -9.29 5.66 -9.81
N TYR A 63 -8.81 4.57 -9.18
CA TYR A 63 -8.73 3.26 -9.84
C TYR A 63 -10.14 2.76 -10.15
N THR A 64 -10.53 2.84 -11.42
CA THR A 64 -11.78 2.27 -11.89
C THR A 64 -11.65 0.76 -11.98
N ARG A 65 -12.76 0.04 -11.81
CA ARG A 65 -12.80 -1.42 -11.96
C ARG A 65 -12.23 -1.87 -13.32
N ALA A 66 -12.56 -1.14 -14.38
CA ALA A 66 -12.02 -1.37 -15.72
C ALA A 66 -10.48 -1.26 -15.79
N ALA A 67 -9.86 -0.40 -14.98
CA ALA A 67 -8.40 -0.28 -14.91
C ALA A 67 -7.74 -1.44 -14.13
N LEU A 68 -8.51 -2.17 -13.31
CA LEU A 68 -8.03 -3.33 -12.54
C LEU A 68 -8.27 -4.65 -13.27
N ASP A 69 -9.27 -4.71 -14.17
CA ASP A 69 -9.72 -5.93 -14.84
C ASP A 69 -8.58 -6.66 -15.58
N ASP A 70 -7.71 -5.94 -16.28
CA ASP A 70 -6.58 -6.53 -17.00
C ASP A 70 -5.61 -7.27 -16.05
N VAL A 71 -5.29 -6.64 -14.92
CA VAL A 71 -4.42 -7.24 -13.90
C VAL A 71 -5.13 -8.39 -13.20
N LEU A 72 -6.41 -8.25 -12.86
CA LEU A 72 -7.18 -9.32 -12.23
C LEU A 72 -7.36 -10.53 -13.16
N ALA A 73 -7.51 -10.32 -14.47
CA ALA A 73 -7.59 -11.39 -15.45
C ALA A 73 -6.30 -12.23 -15.49
N THR A 74 -5.14 -11.59 -15.29
CA THR A 74 -3.87 -12.32 -15.25
C THR A 74 -3.78 -13.31 -14.09
N ALA A 75 -4.57 -13.15 -13.02
CA ALA A 75 -4.58 -14.05 -11.86
C ALA A 75 -4.88 -15.53 -12.22
N ALA A 76 -5.49 -15.78 -13.38
CA ALA A 76 -5.66 -17.12 -13.93
C ALA A 76 -4.33 -17.84 -14.18
N THR A 77 -3.24 -17.10 -14.44
CA THR A 77 -1.90 -17.63 -14.73
C THR A 77 -1.03 -17.86 -13.47
N MET A 78 -1.56 -17.57 -12.28
CA MET A 78 -0.83 -17.78 -11.02
C MET A 78 -0.52 -19.26 -10.77
N THR A 79 0.71 -19.54 -10.32
CA THR A 79 1.07 -20.84 -9.76
C THR A 79 0.33 -21.09 -8.46
N ASP A 80 0.30 -22.35 -8.02
CA ASP A 80 -0.35 -22.71 -6.74
C ASP A 80 0.30 -22.01 -5.54
N GLU A 81 1.63 -21.81 -5.57
CA GLU A 81 2.35 -21.07 -4.53
C GLU A 81 1.93 -19.60 -4.49
N HIS A 82 1.88 -18.91 -5.64
CA HIS A 82 1.42 -17.53 -5.72
C HIS A 82 -0.02 -17.41 -5.21
N ARG A 83 -0.89 -18.34 -5.62
CA ARG A 83 -2.31 -18.35 -5.25
C ARG A 83 -2.48 -18.54 -3.74
N SER A 84 -1.74 -19.49 -3.17
CA SER A 84 -1.74 -19.78 -1.73
C SER A 84 -1.29 -18.57 -0.91
N PHE A 85 -0.20 -17.91 -1.33
CA PHE A 85 0.29 -16.71 -0.66
C PHE A 85 -0.73 -15.57 -0.72
N VAL A 86 -1.27 -15.26 -1.91
CA VAL A 86 -2.26 -14.18 -2.08
C VAL A 86 -3.52 -14.44 -1.26
N ALA A 87 -4.03 -15.67 -1.27
CA ALA A 87 -5.19 -16.05 -0.46
C ALA A 87 -4.93 -15.86 1.04
N THR A 88 -3.74 -16.26 1.51
CA THR A 88 -3.34 -16.10 2.92
C THR A 88 -3.31 -14.62 3.30
N VAL A 89 -2.67 -13.77 2.50
CA VAL A 89 -2.57 -12.33 2.81
C VAL A 89 -3.95 -11.68 2.81
N LEU A 90 -4.81 -11.97 1.83
CA LEU A 90 -6.15 -11.39 1.76
C LEU A 90 -7.05 -11.86 2.91
N ALA A 91 -7.03 -13.15 3.24
CA ALA A 91 -7.76 -13.65 4.40
C ALA A 91 -7.31 -12.91 5.67
N GLN A 92 -6.00 -12.68 5.82
CA GLN A 92 -5.51 -11.96 6.98
C GLN A 92 -5.89 -10.48 7.02
N ILE A 93 -5.95 -9.81 5.86
CA ILE A 93 -6.43 -8.42 5.76
C ILE A 93 -7.88 -8.32 6.23
N TYR A 94 -8.75 -9.27 5.86
CA TYR A 94 -10.18 -9.18 6.13
C TYR A 94 -10.64 -9.86 7.43
N ASP A 95 -9.96 -10.93 7.86
CA ASP A 95 -10.34 -11.72 9.04
C ASP A 95 -9.71 -11.22 10.34
N HIS A 96 -8.62 -10.42 10.25
CA HIS A 96 -7.89 -9.94 11.44
C HIS A 96 -7.65 -8.44 11.39
N ALA A 97 -8.23 -7.69 12.34
CA ALA A 97 -8.11 -6.23 12.45
C ALA A 97 -6.73 -5.71 12.96
N SER A 98 -5.67 -6.52 12.90
CA SER A 98 -4.34 -6.16 13.43
C SER A 98 -3.36 -5.85 12.29
N GLY A 99 -2.56 -4.79 12.43
CA GLY A 99 -1.48 -4.48 11.50
C GLY A 99 -0.45 -5.62 11.44
N LYS A 100 -0.28 -6.22 10.25
CA LYS A 100 0.69 -7.29 9.98
C LYS A 100 1.59 -6.90 8.82
N ALA A 101 2.84 -7.35 8.87
CA ALA A 101 3.81 -7.20 7.80
C ALA A 101 4.09 -8.58 7.17
N TYR A 102 4.20 -8.61 5.85
CA TYR A 102 4.49 -9.81 5.08
C TYR A 102 5.75 -9.60 4.24
N PHE A 103 6.59 -10.62 4.19
CA PHE A 103 7.78 -10.63 3.35
C PHE A 103 7.57 -11.61 2.20
N LEU A 104 7.59 -11.08 0.98
CA LEU A 104 7.57 -11.91 -0.23
C LEU A 104 9.01 -12.13 -0.70
N GLN A 105 9.56 -13.30 -0.37
CA GLN A 105 10.90 -13.72 -0.82
C GLN A 105 10.81 -14.69 -1.99
N GLY A 106 11.79 -14.60 -2.89
CA GLY A 106 11.91 -15.48 -4.04
C GLY A 106 13.11 -15.11 -4.89
N GLU A 107 13.63 -16.06 -5.66
CA GLU A 107 14.78 -15.87 -6.54
C GLU A 107 14.49 -14.87 -7.67
N GLY A 108 15.51 -14.42 -8.41
CA GLY A 108 15.30 -13.57 -9.59
C GLY A 108 14.31 -14.23 -10.56
N GLY A 109 13.31 -13.47 -11.04
CA GLY A 109 12.30 -14.00 -11.97
C GLY A 109 11.12 -14.76 -11.34
N SER A 110 11.08 -14.94 -10.01
CA SER A 110 9.98 -15.64 -9.28
C SER A 110 8.59 -14.96 -9.33
N GLY A 111 8.42 -13.88 -10.09
CA GLY A 111 7.13 -13.21 -10.22
C GLY A 111 6.71 -12.40 -8.98
N LYS A 112 7.64 -11.94 -8.14
CA LYS A 112 7.31 -11.15 -6.94
C LYS A 112 6.50 -9.89 -7.26
N SER A 113 6.93 -9.12 -8.25
CA SER A 113 6.20 -7.92 -8.70
C SER A 113 4.81 -8.26 -9.23
N TYR A 114 4.66 -9.44 -9.84
CA TYR A 114 3.39 -9.93 -10.33
C TYR A 114 2.42 -10.25 -9.17
N VAL A 115 2.89 -10.97 -8.15
CA VAL A 115 2.11 -11.23 -6.92
C VAL A 115 1.72 -9.93 -6.22
N SER A 116 2.64 -8.97 -6.10
CA SER A 116 2.35 -7.66 -5.51
C SER A 116 1.28 -6.88 -6.29
N GLN A 117 1.31 -6.92 -7.63
CA GLN A 117 0.29 -6.29 -8.46
C GLN A 117 -1.10 -6.92 -8.26
N ILE A 118 -1.18 -8.25 -8.19
CA ILE A 118 -2.45 -8.94 -7.91
C ILE A 118 -2.99 -8.56 -6.53
N LEU A 119 -2.14 -8.49 -5.50
CA LEU A 119 -2.56 -8.08 -4.16
C LEU A 119 -3.13 -6.66 -4.15
N LEU A 120 -2.40 -5.71 -4.74
CA LEU A 120 -2.85 -4.32 -4.87
C LEU A 120 -4.19 -4.23 -5.61
N ALA A 121 -4.32 -4.94 -6.74
CA ALA A 121 -5.54 -4.94 -7.54
C ALA A 121 -6.72 -5.55 -6.78
N LYS A 122 -6.52 -6.66 -6.06
CA LYS A 122 -7.59 -7.30 -5.29
C LYS A 122 -8.07 -6.47 -4.10
N VAL A 123 -7.18 -5.74 -3.42
CA VAL A 123 -7.56 -4.81 -2.36
C VAL A 123 -8.27 -3.58 -2.93
N ARG A 124 -7.81 -3.06 -4.08
CA ARG A 124 -8.49 -1.94 -4.74
C ARG A 124 -9.88 -2.32 -5.31
N ASP A 125 -10.06 -3.55 -5.78
CA ASP A 125 -11.36 -4.04 -6.31
C ASP A 125 -12.44 -4.17 -5.21
N THR A 126 -12.05 -4.31 -3.94
CA THR A 126 -13.01 -4.26 -2.81
C THR A 126 -13.37 -2.83 -2.39
N GLY A 127 -12.73 -1.82 -2.99
CA GLY A 127 -12.88 -0.41 -2.62
C GLY A 127 -11.99 0.03 -1.45
N ASP A 128 -11.10 -0.86 -0.99
CA ASP A 128 -10.10 -0.55 0.02
C ASP A 128 -8.87 0.12 -0.60
N ILE A 129 -7.98 0.64 0.26
CA ILE A 129 -6.87 1.48 -0.18
C ILE A 129 -5.55 0.74 -0.02
N ALA A 130 -4.84 0.58 -1.15
CA ALA A 130 -3.63 -0.23 -1.24
C ALA A 130 -2.46 0.62 -1.75
N LEU A 131 -1.54 0.99 -0.85
CA LEU A 131 -0.41 1.85 -1.19
C LEU A 131 0.77 1.03 -1.72
N ALA A 132 1.20 1.35 -2.94
CA ALA A 132 2.36 0.73 -3.59
C ALA A 132 3.60 1.63 -3.44
N VAL A 133 4.54 1.21 -2.60
CA VAL A 133 5.82 1.92 -2.39
C VAL A 133 6.97 1.04 -2.82
N ALA A 134 7.87 1.57 -3.64
CA ALA A 134 9.09 0.91 -4.06
C ALA A 134 10.31 1.80 -3.81
N SER A 135 11.41 1.22 -3.35
CA SER A 135 12.67 1.94 -3.13
C SER A 135 13.42 2.27 -4.43
N SER A 136 13.07 1.66 -5.56
CA SER A 136 13.68 1.96 -6.85
C SER A 136 12.66 2.46 -7.87
N GLY A 137 13.08 3.42 -8.70
CA GLY A 137 12.28 3.96 -9.81
C GLY A 137 11.73 2.88 -10.73
N LEU A 138 12.58 1.92 -11.08
CA LEU A 138 12.22 0.79 -11.93
C LEU A 138 11.21 -0.15 -11.27
N ALA A 139 11.31 -0.37 -9.96
CA ALA A 139 10.34 -1.21 -9.25
C ALA A 139 8.99 -0.50 -9.07
N ALA A 140 8.96 0.82 -8.91
CA ALA A 140 7.73 1.59 -8.84
C ALA A 140 6.91 1.49 -10.13
N LEU A 141 7.57 1.51 -11.30
CA LEU A 141 6.92 1.34 -12.60
C LEU A 141 6.26 -0.03 -12.78
N LEU A 142 6.73 -1.05 -12.06
CA LEU A 142 6.19 -2.40 -12.11
C LEU A 142 4.97 -2.60 -11.19
N LEU A 143 4.61 -1.59 -10.40
CA LEU A 143 3.44 -1.63 -9.52
C LEU A 143 2.42 -0.62 -10.04
N MET A 144 1.16 -1.03 -10.19
CA MET A 144 0.09 -0.08 -10.54
C MET A 144 0.01 1.02 -9.46
N GLY A 145 0.26 2.27 -9.85
CA GLY A 145 0.30 3.39 -8.91
C GLY A 145 1.55 3.46 -8.05
N GLY A 146 2.60 2.70 -8.36
CA GLY A 146 3.83 2.70 -7.59
C GLY A 146 4.45 4.09 -7.54
N THR A 147 4.73 4.56 -6.33
CA THR A 147 5.53 5.78 -6.12
C THR A 147 6.95 5.39 -5.74
N THR A 148 7.91 6.18 -6.24
CA THR A 148 9.33 6.03 -5.89
C THR A 148 9.58 6.64 -4.52
N SER A 149 10.09 5.86 -3.56
CA SER A 149 10.84 6.45 -2.45
C SER A 149 12.16 6.92 -3.06
N ALA A 150 12.33 8.23 -3.26
CA ALA A 150 13.63 8.73 -3.71
C ALA A 150 14.64 8.59 -2.55
N GLU A 151 15.81 8.02 -2.83
CA GLU A 151 16.95 8.16 -1.93
C GLU A 151 17.51 9.57 -2.11
N SER A 152 17.45 10.39 -1.08
CA SER A 152 18.19 11.65 -0.98
C SER A 152 18.72 11.82 0.43
#